data_AF-E0S3M1-F1
#
_entry.id   AF-E0S3M1-F1
#
_cell.length_a   1.000
_cell.length_b   1.000
_cell.length_c   1.000
_cell.angle_alpha   90.00
_cell.angle_beta   90.00
_cell.angle_gamma   90.00
#
_symmetry.space_group_name_H-M   'P 1'
#
loop_
_entity.id
_entity.type
_entity.pdbx_description
1 polymer ?
#
loop_
_entity_poly.entity_id
_entity_poly.type
_entity_poly.pdbx_seq_one_letter_code
_entity_poly.pdbx_strand_id
1 'polypeptide(L)'
;MGRAVDELTQKQYIDQFRDALYNDLTSAVNIRKGHTEEIHNAQEDYQLANRLVHDKTIAFVSSFYDKETMEDALTSGLFYVAPKIAAWVQSSKLDFKNEDQYWTIAITINVGDDEPIGRGFDKNFREIESPDLTVVLQRDNTNENYYGFYLKTAYVDITTEHAEYTGVAYTKDEVTRLKGVVFESKMEELVFKNQNLFAGISIRYKQDKDRNDTIIMEYISKDKATKTLAYFQENSEPKIKEASLNGPMTRRTIHEIEPYFADAIANMQLQIRTIAKNKKIDDIER
;
A
#
# COMPACT_ATOMS: atom_id res chain seq x y z
N MET A 1 -8.74 6.47 -38.57
CA MET A 1 -9.86 5.59 -38.19
C MET A 1 -10.62 6.28 -37.08
N GLY A 2 -11.95 6.33 -37.12
CA GLY A 2 -12.71 6.81 -35.96
C GLY A 2 -12.70 5.79 -34.82
N ARG A 3 -13.07 6.23 -33.62
CA ARG A 3 -13.08 5.39 -32.41
C ARG A 3 -14.44 4.70 -32.27
N ALA A 4 -14.45 3.47 -31.77
CA ALA A 4 -15.70 2.74 -31.48
C ALA A 4 -16.65 3.56 -30.60
N VAL A 5 -16.10 4.26 -29.60
CA VAL A 5 -16.89 5.10 -28.67
C VAL A 5 -17.70 6.19 -29.39
N ASP A 6 -17.20 6.72 -30.50
CA ASP A 6 -17.80 7.84 -31.22
C ASP A 6 -18.74 7.39 -32.35
N GLU A 7 -18.54 6.18 -32.89
CA GLU A 7 -19.22 5.71 -34.11
C GLU A 7 -20.30 4.65 -33.86
N LEU A 8 -20.23 3.94 -32.73
CA LEU A 8 -21.09 2.80 -32.45
C LEU A 8 -22.23 3.13 -31.50
N THR A 9 -23.40 2.54 -31.75
CA THR A 9 -24.44 2.47 -30.71
C THR A 9 -23.93 1.69 -29.51
N GLN A 10 -24.47 1.95 -28.33
CA GLN A 10 -24.05 1.29 -27.09
C GLN A 10 -24.07 -0.24 -27.20
N LYS A 11 -25.08 -0.82 -27.88
CA LYS A 11 -25.16 -2.27 -28.10
C LYS A 11 -24.00 -2.78 -28.96
N GLN A 12 -23.75 -2.15 -30.11
CA GLN A 12 -22.66 -2.53 -31.01
C GLN A 12 -21.30 -2.40 -30.32
N TYR A 13 -21.11 -1.33 -29.53
CA TYR A 13 -19.92 -1.12 -28.73
C TYR A 13 -19.72 -2.27 -27.73
N ILE A 14 -20.76 -2.65 -26.98
CA ILE A 14 -20.69 -3.74 -25.99
C ILE A 14 -20.32 -5.06 -26.67
N ASP A 15 -21.00 -5.42 -27.76
CA ASP A 15 -20.76 -6.68 -28.48
C ASP A 15 -19.32 -6.73 -29.01
N GLN A 16 -18.84 -5.66 -29.67
CA GLN A 16 -17.49 -5.60 -30.20
C GLN A 16 -16.40 -5.58 -29.11
N PHE A 17 -16.63 -4.82 -28.03
CA PHE A 17 -15.71 -4.77 -26.91
C PHE A 17 -15.55 -6.15 -26.26
N ARG A 18 -16.66 -6.86 -26.05
CA ARG A 18 -16.67 -8.23 -25.53
C ARG A 18 -15.91 -9.21 -26.43
N ASP A 19 -16.12 -9.12 -27.74
CA ASP A 19 -15.36 -9.94 -28.69
C ASP A 19 -13.85 -9.62 -28.62
N ALA A 20 -13.48 -8.35 -28.47
CA ALA A 20 -12.08 -7.96 -28.37
C ALA A 20 -11.42 -8.43 -27.07
N LEU A 21 -12.14 -8.48 -25.95
CA LEU A 21 -11.61 -9.01 -24.68
C LEU A 21 -11.14 -10.46 -24.82
N TYR A 22 -11.91 -11.32 -25.50
CA TYR A 22 -11.53 -12.73 -25.72
C TYR A 22 -10.41 -12.90 -26.75
N ASN A 23 -10.35 -12.04 -27.77
CA ASN A 23 -9.39 -12.18 -28.85
C ASN A 23 -8.02 -11.56 -28.52
N ASP A 24 -8.02 -10.38 -27.91
CA ASP A 24 -6.80 -9.65 -27.54
C ASP A 24 -7.09 -8.62 -26.43
N LEU A 25 -7.04 -9.10 -25.18
CA LEU A 25 -7.18 -8.27 -23.98
C LEU A 25 -6.20 -7.08 -23.96
N THR A 26 -4.97 -7.28 -24.43
CA THR A 26 -3.96 -6.22 -24.46
C THR A 26 -4.37 -5.10 -25.41
N SER A 27 -4.87 -5.43 -26.60
CA SER A 27 -5.37 -4.41 -27.53
C SER A 27 -6.67 -3.76 -27.05
N ALA A 28 -7.53 -4.50 -26.33
CA ALA A 28 -8.80 -3.99 -25.83
C ALA A 28 -8.62 -2.92 -24.74
N VAL A 29 -7.76 -3.19 -23.74
CA VAL A 29 -7.64 -2.30 -22.57
C VAL A 29 -6.22 -1.83 -22.27
N ASN A 30 -5.21 -2.29 -23.01
CA ASN A 30 -3.80 -1.93 -22.82
C ASN A 30 -3.30 -2.18 -21.40
N ILE A 31 -3.28 -3.46 -21.01
CA ILE A 31 -2.84 -3.92 -19.69
C ILE A 31 -1.39 -3.50 -19.33
N ARG A 32 -0.58 -3.11 -20.34
CA ARG A 32 0.82 -2.70 -20.20
C ARG A 32 1.03 -1.21 -19.93
N LYS A 33 0.01 -0.36 -20.13
CA LYS A 33 0.13 1.11 -19.91
C LYS A 33 -0.06 1.49 -18.45
N GLY A 34 -0.72 0.64 -17.67
CA GLY A 34 -0.97 0.81 -16.25
C GLY A 34 0.06 0.11 -15.36
N HIS A 35 -0.28 0.00 -14.06
CA HIS A 35 0.56 -0.64 -13.05
C HIS A 35 0.15 -2.09 -12.73
N THR A 36 -0.86 -2.64 -13.43
CA THR A 36 -1.39 -3.98 -13.15
C THR A 36 -0.32 -5.06 -13.22
N GLU A 37 0.38 -5.19 -14.35
CA GLU A 37 1.39 -6.25 -14.55
C GLU A 37 2.61 -6.06 -13.63
N GLU A 38 2.97 -4.81 -13.31
CA GLU A 38 4.21 -4.50 -12.59
C GLU A 38 4.12 -4.80 -11.09
N ILE A 39 3.01 -4.39 -10.46
CA ILE A 39 2.89 -4.37 -8.99
C ILE A 39 1.73 -5.20 -8.44
N HIS A 40 0.87 -5.77 -9.30
CA HIS A 40 -0.30 -6.54 -8.89
C HIS A 40 -0.37 -7.92 -9.53
N ASN A 41 0.65 -8.35 -10.27
CA ASN A 41 0.70 -9.67 -10.87
C ASN A 41 1.87 -10.49 -10.31
N ALA A 42 1.60 -11.75 -9.92
CA ALA A 42 2.58 -12.72 -9.47
C ALA A 42 3.59 -12.17 -8.44
N GLN A 43 3.14 -11.31 -7.52
CA GLN A 43 4.02 -10.75 -6.49
C GLN A 43 4.26 -11.78 -5.39
N GLU A 44 5.54 -11.98 -5.08
CA GLU A 44 6.00 -12.79 -3.96
C GLU A 44 5.72 -12.07 -2.62
N ASP A 45 5.68 -12.83 -1.53
CA ASP A 45 5.38 -12.32 -0.18
C ASP A 45 6.28 -11.17 0.22
N TYR A 46 7.57 -11.26 -0.09
CA TYR A 46 8.53 -10.22 0.25
C TYR A 46 8.26 -8.92 -0.51
N GLN A 47 7.74 -8.98 -1.75
CA GLN A 47 7.43 -7.80 -2.55
C GLN A 47 6.21 -7.07 -1.96
N LEU A 48 5.18 -7.83 -1.62
CA LEU A 48 3.99 -7.32 -0.96
C LEU A 48 4.32 -6.74 0.43
N ALA A 49 5.07 -7.50 1.24
CA ALA A 49 5.51 -7.05 2.56
C ALA A 49 6.38 -5.79 2.48
N ASN A 50 7.31 -5.71 1.53
CA ASN A 50 8.16 -4.53 1.34
C ASN A 50 7.33 -3.28 1.03
N ARG A 51 6.26 -3.39 0.23
CA ARG A 51 5.33 -2.27 -0.01
C ARG A 51 4.65 -1.80 1.29
N LEU A 52 4.14 -2.73 2.11
CA LEU A 52 3.51 -2.39 3.39
C LEU A 52 4.49 -1.78 4.41
N VAL A 53 5.76 -2.19 4.37
CA VAL A 53 6.81 -1.63 5.24
C VAL A 53 7.08 -0.16 4.93
N HIS A 54 7.12 0.20 3.63
CA HIS A 54 7.58 1.51 3.18
C HIS A 54 6.46 2.52 2.91
N ASP A 55 5.30 2.05 2.45
CA ASP A 55 4.17 2.92 2.18
C ASP A 55 3.21 2.95 3.38
N LYS A 56 3.28 4.04 4.14
CA LYS A 56 2.45 4.25 5.34
C LYS A 56 1.01 4.66 5.03
N THR A 57 0.67 4.86 3.76
CA THR A 57 -0.66 5.28 3.31
C THR A 57 -1.53 4.10 2.87
N ILE A 58 -0.92 2.96 2.55
CA ILE A 58 -1.64 1.75 2.17
C ILE A 58 -2.01 0.91 3.40
N ALA A 59 -3.27 0.50 3.47
CA ALA A 59 -3.76 -0.40 4.51
C ALA A 59 -3.67 -1.88 4.09
N PHE A 60 -3.55 -2.13 2.78
CA PHE A 60 -3.62 -3.42 2.13
C PHE A 60 -2.74 -3.42 0.87
N VAL A 61 -2.21 -4.59 0.53
CA VAL A 61 -1.52 -4.86 -0.74
C VAL A 61 -2.06 -6.17 -1.29
N SER A 62 -2.13 -6.31 -2.60
CA SER A 62 -2.62 -7.54 -3.22
C SER A 62 -2.01 -7.77 -4.60
N SER A 63 -2.08 -9.02 -5.03
CA SER A 63 -1.61 -9.52 -6.30
C SER A 63 -2.50 -10.67 -6.78
N PHE A 64 -2.71 -10.75 -8.10
CA PHE A 64 -3.13 -11.98 -8.75
C PHE A 64 -2.08 -13.07 -8.53
N TYR A 65 -2.50 -14.33 -8.49
CA TYR A 65 -1.57 -15.46 -8.31
C TYR A 65 -0.55 -15.54 -9.44
N ASP A 66 -1.03 -15.40 -10.66
CA ASP A 66 -0.21 -15.43 -11.87
C ASP A 66 -0.88 -14.66 -13.01
N LYS A 67 -0.16 -14.61 -14.13
CA LYS A 67 -0.57 -13.88 -15.31
C LYS A 67 -1.84 -14.47 -15.94
N GLU A 68 -1.97 -15.79 -15.97
CA GLU A 68 -3.12 -16.48 -16.59
C GLU A 68 -4.39 -16.15 -15.82
N THR A 69 -4.35 -16.32 -14.49
CA THR A 69 -5.44 -15.96 -13.57
C THR A 69 -5.82 -14.48 -13.70
N MET A 70 -4.83 -13.58 -13.81
CA MET A 70 -5.08 -12.16 -14.02
C MET A 70 -5.79 -11.88 -15.36
N GLU A 71 -5.30 -12.46 -16.47
CA GLU A 71 -5.87 -12.24 -17.79
C GLU A 71 -7.29 -12.82 -17.90
N ASP A 72 -7.54 -13.99 -17.32
CA ASP A 72 -8.86 -14.62 -17.28
C ASP A 72 -9.84 -13.82 -16.42
N ALA A 73 -9.39 -13.37 -15.24
CA ALA A 73 -10.19 -12.56 -14.34
C ALA A 73 -10.56 -11.20 -14.96
N LEU A 74 -9.60 -10.55 -15.61
CA LEU A 74 -9.84 -9.31 -16.35
C LEU A 74 -10.80 -9.52 -17.52
N THR A 75 -10.62 -10.58 -18.31
CA THR A 75 -11.48 -10.89 -19.46
C THR A 75 -12.91 -11.12 -19.00
N SER A 76 -13.12 -12.01 -18.03
CA SER A 76 -14.44 -12.36 -17.51
C SER A 76 -15.10 -11.18 -16.80
N GLY A 77 -14.35 -10.48 -15.94
CA GLY A 77 -14.84 -9.33 -15.20
C GLY A 77 -15.26 -8.18 -16.13
N LEU A 78 -14.39 -7.78 -17.06
CA LEU A 78 -14.68 -6.72 -18.02
C LEU A 78 -15.81 -7.09 -18.98
N PHE A 79 -15.92 -8.37 -19.37
CA PHE A 79 -17.03 -8.86 -20.19
C PHE A 79 -18.37 -8.67 -19.47
N TYR A 80 -18.41 -9.00 -18.18
CA TYR A 80 -19.60 -8.84 -17.34
C TYR A 80 -19.99 -7.37 -17.18
N VAL A 81 -19.03 -6.49 -16.92
CA VAL A 81 -19.29 -5.05 -16.69
C VAL A 81 -19.25 -4.19 -17.96
N ALA A 82 -19.10 -4.79 -19.14
CA ALA A 82 -19.08 -4.08 -20.43
C ALA A 82 -20.24 -3.08 -20.61
N PRO A 83 -21.52 -3.37 -20.21
CA PRO A 83 -22.60 -2.38 -20.30
C PRO A 83 -22.35 -1.13 -19.46
N LYS A 84 -21.78 -1.29 -18.26
CA LYS A 84 -21.43 -0.18 -17.36
C LYS A 84 -20.27 0.64 -17.94
N ILE A 85 -19.27 -0.01 -18.52
CA ILE A 85 -18.15 0.66 -19.20
C ILE A 85 -18.66 1.46 -20.41
N ALA A 86 -19.49 0.85 -21.25
CA ALA A 86 -20.07 1.50 -22.43
C ALA A 86 -20.87 2.76 -22.05
N ALA A 87 -21.73 2.65 -21.02
CA ALA A 87 -22.47 3.79 -20.50
C ALA A 87 -21.54 4.90 -20.00
N TRP A 88 -20.47 4.54 -19.28
CA TRP A 88 -19.50 5.50 -18.74
C TRP A 88 -18.65 6.16 -19.82
N VAL A 89 -18.20 5.45 -20.85
CA VAL A 89 -17.28 6.01 -21.86
C VAL A 89 -18.02 6.84 -22.92
N GLN A 90 -19.29 6.53 -23.18
CA GLN A 90 -20.14 7.26 -24.14
C GLN A 90 -20.92 8.43 -23.52
N SER A 91 -20.89 8.61 -22.20
CA SER A 91 -21.55 9.73 -21.54
C SER A 91 -20.82 11.06 -21.75
N SER A 92 -21.54 12.16 -21.57
CA SER A 92 -21.01 13.51 -21.61
C SER A 92 -20.33 13.89 -20.29
N LYS A 93 -19.36 14.82 -20.35
CA LYS A 93 -18.77 15.41 -19.13
C LYS A 93 -19.83 16.05 -18.23
N LEU A 94 -20.93 16.53 -18.81
CA LEU A 94 -22.05 17.15 -18.08
C LEU A 94 -22.85 16.17 -17.22
N ASP A 95 -22.73 14.86 -17.48
CA ASP A 95 -23.46 13.83 -16.74
C ASP A 95 -22.84 13.54 -15.36
N PHE A 96 -21.69 14.15 -15.05
CA PHE A 96 -20.94 13.91 -13.83
C PHE A 96 -20.88 15.15 -12.93
N LYS A 97 -21.02 14.92 -11.62
CA LYS A 97 -20.86 15.97 -10.61
C LYS A 97 -19.40 16.31 -10.31
N ASN A 98 -18.51 15.33 -10.52
CA ASN A 98 -17.07 15.46 -10.31
C ASN A 98 -16.35 15.12 -11.63
N GLU A 99 -15.41 15.97 -12.04
CA GLU A 99 -14.55 15.74 -13.20
C GLU A 99 -13.74 14.44 -13.10
N ASP A 100 -13.33 14.02 -11.90
CA ASP A 100 -12.60 12.76 -11.71
C ASP A 100 -13.44 11.54 -12.12
N GLN A 101 -14.76 11.58 -11.88
CA GLN A 101 -15.68 10.50 -12.26
C GLN A 101 -15.88 10.42 -13.77
N TYR A 102 -15.73 11.55 -14.46
CA TYR A 102 -15.71 11.56 -15.93
C TYR A 102 -14.44 10.88 -16.45
N TRP A 103 -13.27 11.24 -15.90
CA TRP A 103 -11.99 10.74 -16.39
C TRP A 103 -11.65 9.32 -15.95
N THR A 104 -12.09 8.90 -14.76
CA THR A 104 -11.75 7.62 -14.16
C THR A 104 -12.97 6.93 -13.59
N ILE A 105 -13.08 5.63 -13.79
CA ILE A 105 -14.06 4.78 -13.11
C ILE A 105 -13.34 3.63 -12.40
N ALA A 106 -13.73 3.34 -11.16
CA ALA A 106 -13.34 2.15 -10.44
C ALA A 106 -14.55 1.21 -10.34
N ILE A 107 -14.35 -0.06 -10.64
CA ILE A 107 -15.39 -1.09 -10.62
C ILE A 107 -14.84 -2.33 -9.93
N THR A 108 -15.42 -2.69 -8.80
CA THR A 108 -15.19 -3.97 -8.12
C THR A 108 -16.12 -5.02 -8.70
N ILE A 109 -15.58 -6.20 -8.98
CA ILE A 109 -16.24 -7.28 -9.71
C ILE A 109 -15.90 -8.59 -9.00
N ASN A 110 -16.92 -9.34 -8.61
CA ASN A 110 -16.78 -10.75 -8.26
C ASN A 110 -16.73 -11.55 -9.55
N VAL A 111 -15.65 -12.32 -9.76
CA VAL A 111 -15.41 -13.02 -11.03
C VAL A 111 -16.18 -14.35 -11.11
N GLY A 112 -16.76 -14.81 -10.00
CA GLY A 112 -17.55 -16.04 -9.90
C GLY A 112 -16.72 -17.25 -9.46
N ASP A 113 -17.42 -18.22 -8.86
CA ASP A 113 -16.97 -19.54 -8.38
C ASP A 113 -16.32 -19.64 -7.00
N ASP A 114 -16.33 -18.57 -6.18
CA ASP A 114 -15.73 -18.52 -4.82
C ASP A 114 -14.22 -18.87 -4.78
N GLU A 115 -13.62 -19.30 -5.90
CA GLU A 115 -12.21 -19.58 -6.04
C GLU A 115 -11.44 -18.26 -6.05
N PRO A 116 -10.48 -18.08 -5.14
CA PRO A 116 -9.67 -16.88 -5.12
C PRO A 116 -8.88 -16.73 -6.42
N ILE A 117 -8.84 -15.51 -6.94
CA ILE A 117 -8.05 -15.13 -8.13
C ILE A 117 -6.68 -14.54 -7.74
N GLY A 118 -6.48 -14.38 -6.44
CA GLY A 118 -5.21 -13.98 -5.86
C GLY A 118 -5.36 -13.64 -4.40
N ARG A 119 -4.32 -12.99 -3.90
CA ARG A 119 -4.10 -12.82 -2.46
C ARG A 119 -3.40 -11.51 -2.15
N GLY A 120 -3.29 -11.21 -0.87
CA GLY A 120 -2.60 -10.04 -0.39
C GLY A 120 -2.43 -10.04 1.11
N PHE A 121 -1.92 -8.92 1.64
CA PHE A 121 -1.69 -8.74 3.06
C PHE A 121 -2.34 -7.46 3.56
N ASP A 122 -2.87 -7.52 4.78
CA ASP A 122 -3.22 -6.32 5.52
C ASP A 122 -1.99 -5.68 6.21
N LYS A 123 -2.19 -4.51 6.80
CA LYS A 123 -1.16 -3.79 7.58
C LYS A 123 -0.53 -4.58 8.75
N ASN A 124 -1.14 -5.69 9.15
CA ASN A 124 -0.63 -6.59 10.20
C ASN A 124 0.03 -7.83 9.60
N PHE A 125 0.27 -7.86 8.28
CA PHE A 125 0.86 -8.96 7.53
C PHE A 125 0.09 -10.27 7.67
N ARG A 126 -1.23 -10.19 7.76
CA ARG A 126 -2.14 -11.34 7.68
C ARG A 126 -2.57 -11.51 6.24
N GLU A 127 -2.43 -12.72 5.72
CA GLU A 127 -2.77 -13.04 4.34
C GLU A 127 -4.29 -13.13 4.17
N ILE A 128 -4.77 -12.55 3.08
CA ILE A 128 -6.17 -12.53 2.68
C ILE A 128 -6.23 -12.92 1.20
N GLU A 129 -7.10 -13.84 0.86
CA GLU A 129 -7.41 -14.22 -0.53
C GLU A 129 -8.80 -13.73 -0.92
N SER A 130 -9.03 -13.51 -2.21
CA SER A 130 -10.32 -13.00 -2.68
C SER A 130 -10.60 -13.42 -4.13
N PRO A 131 -11.87 -13.73 -4.45
CA PRO A 131 -12.35 -13.91 -5.82
C PRO A 131 -12.66 -12.57 -6.51
N ASP A 132 -12.58 -11.45 -5.79
CA ASP A 132 -12.95 -10.14 -6.30
C ASP A 132 -11.74 -9.40 -6.88
N LEU A 133 -11.95 -8.64 -7.96
CA LEU A 133 -10.98 -7.67 -8.45
C LEU A 133 -11.60 -6.29 -8.57
N THR A 134 -10.78 -5.27 -8.38
CA THR A 134 -11.12 -3.90 -8.73
C THR A 134 -10.34 -3.49 -9.96
N VAL A 135 -11.05 -3.10 -11.03
CA VAL A 135 -10.46 -2.43 -12.19
C VAL A 135 -10.61 -0.92 -12.07
N VAL A 136 -9.56 -0.20 -12.46
CA VAL A 136 -9.56 1.25 -12.59
C VAL A 136 -9.31 1.57 -14.06
N LEU A 137 -10.31 2.12 -14.72
CA LEU A 137 -10.24 2.52 -16.13
C LEU A 137 -10.12 4.03 -16.22
N GLN A 138 -9.32 4.49 -17.17
CA GLN A 138 -9.13 5.92 -17.44
C GLN A 138 -9.50 6.22 -18.90
N ARG A 139 -10.34 7.23 -19.12
CA ARG A 139 -10.68 7.70 -20.47
C ARG A 139 -9.41 8.12 -21.21
N ASP A 140 -9.37 7.76 -22.48
CA ASP A 140 -8.27 8.10 -23.37
C ASP A 140 -8.53 9.48 -24.01
N ASN A 141 -7.65 10.43 -23.72
CA ASN A 141 -7.64 11.76 -24.33
C ASN A 141 -6.58 11.92 -25.43
N THR A 142 -5.75 10.90 -25.68
CA THR A 142 -4.72 10.93 -26.73
C THR A 142 -5.19 10.29 -28.04
N ASN A 143 -6.38 9.68 -28.04
CA ASN A 143 -6.97 8.98 -29.19
C ASN A 143 -6.11 7.80 -29.68
N GLU A 144 -5.39 7.16 -28.76
CA GLU A 144 -4.57 5.98 -29.02
C GLU A 144 -5.37 4.67 -28.90
N ASN A 145 -6.38 4.64 -28.03
CA ASN A 145 -7.20 3.45 -27.81
C ASN A 145 -8.55 3.55 -28.56
N TYR A 146 -8.83 2.53 -29.38
CA TYR A 146 -10.05 2.42 -30.18
C TYR A 146 -11.34 2.44 -29.34
N TYR A 147 -11.31 1.88 -28.13
CA TYR A 147 -12.43 1.86 -27.19
C TYR A 147 -12.55 3.14 -26.33
N GLY A 148 -11.59 4.07 -26.46
CA GLY A 148 -11.66 5.37 -25.80
C GLY A 148 -11.29 5.37 -24.31
N PHE A 149 -10.67 4.31 -23.81
CA PHE A 149 -10.12 4.22 -22.46
C PHE A 149 -8.94 3.25 -22.40
N TYR A 150 -8.21 3.22 -21.28
CA TYR A 150 -7.22 2.19 -20.98
C TYR A 150 -7.32 1.73 -19.52
N LEU A 151 -6.77 0.56 -19.23
CA LEU A 151 -6.63 0.02 -17.87
C LEU A 151 -5.52 0.78 -17.15
N LYS A 152 -5.89 1.60 -16.16
CA LYS A 152 -4.93 2.33 -15.31
C LYS A 152 -4.29 1.41 -14.29
N THR A 153 -5.11 0.59 -13.64
CA THR A 153 -4.66 -0.52 -12.80
C THR A 153 -5.80 -1.53 -12.62
N ALA A 154 -5.45 -2.72 -12.17
CA ALA A 154 -6.34 -3.73 -11.65
C ALA A 154 -5.61 -4.47 -10.55
N TYR A 155 -6.36 -4.87 -9.54
CA TYR A 155 -5.82 -5.60 -8.39
C TYR A 155 -6.92 -6.45 -7.77
N VAL A 156 -6.50 -7.51 -7.10
CA VAL A 156 -7.40 -8.35 -6.29
C VAL A 156 -7.91 -7.53 -5.12
N ASP A 157 -9.23 -7.43 -4.98
CA ASP A 157 -9.85 -6.64 -3.92
C ASP A 157 -10.05 -7.51 -2.67
N ILE A 158 -9.13 -7.37 -1.73
CA ILE A 158 -9.12 -8.11 -0.46
C ILE A 158 -9.86 -7.39 0.66
N THR A 159 -10.71 -6.41 0.32
CA THR A 159 -11.48 -5.61 1.29
C THR A 159 -12.99 -5.86 1.22
N THR A 160 -13.41 -6.72 0.31
CA THR A 160 -14.82 -7.06 0.09
C THR A 160 -15.31 -8.12 1.08
N GLU A 161 -16.61 -8.40 1.06
CA GLU A 161 -17.22 -9.43 1.92
C GLU A 161 -16.86 -10.87 1.52
N HIS A 162 -16.36 -11.08 0.29
CA HIS A 162 -15.90 -12.38 -0.21
C HIS A 162 -14.42 -12.67 0.11
N ALA A 163 -13.72 -11.70 0.70
CA ALA A 163 -12.31 -11.86 1.03
C ALA A 163 -12.14 -12.66 2.33
N GLU A 164 -11.29 -13.68 2.31
CA GLU A 164 -11.11 -14.62 3.42
C GLU A 164 -9.67 -14.66 3.92
N TYR A 165 -9.49 -14.79 5.23
CA TYR A 165 -8.16 -14.99 5.82
C TYR A 165 -7.72 -16.43 5.62
N THR A 166 -6.56 -16.63 5.00
CA THR A 166 -6.00 -17.99 4.75
C THR A 166 -5.45 -18.65 6.02
N GLY A 167 -5.25 -17.86 7.09
CA GLY A 167 -4.58 -18.27 8.32
C GLY A 167 -3.05 -18.08 8.29
N VAL A 168 -2.48 -17.75 7.13
CA VAL A 168 -1.06 -17.36 7.02
C VAL A 168 -0.89 -15.95 7.57
N ALA A 169 0.11 -15.75 8.43
CA ALA A 169 0.45 -14.45 8.97
C ALA A 169 1.94 -14.37 9.29
N TYR A 170 2.53 -13.20 9.04
CA TYR A 170 3.91 -12.92 9.39
C TYR A 170 3.99 -12.01 10.61
N THR A 171 4.79 -12.41 11.59
CA THR A 171 5.26 -11.49 12.63
C THR A 171 6.20 -10.46 12.00
N LYS A 172 6.35 -9.30 12.64
CA LYS A 172 7.31 -8.28 12.20
C LYS A 172 8.74 -8.81 12.11
N ASP A 173 9.12 -9.68 13.04
CA ASP A 173 10.45 -10.31 13.00
C ASP A 173 10.61 -11.21 11.78
N GLU A 174 9.58 -11.96 11.39
CA GLU A 174 9.61 -12.76 10.15
C GLU A 174 9.67 -11.86 8.91
N VAL A 175 8.89 -10.78 8.86
CA VAL A 175 8.96 -9.80 7.75
C VAL A 175 10.38 -9.27 7.58
N THR A 176 11.09 -8.95 8.66
CA THR A 176 12.48 -8.46 8.57
C THR A 176 13.49 -9.50 8.11
N ARG A 177 13.11 -10.78 8.09
CA ARG A 177 13.94 -11.89 7.60
C ARG A 177 13.57 -12.33 6.19
N LEU A 178 12.47 -11.82 5.61
CA LEU A 178 12.10 -12.11 4.22
C LEU A 178 13.15 -11.55 3.26
N LYS A 179 13.71 -12.44 2.44
CA LYS A 179 14.73 -12.07 1.45
C LYS A 179 14.09 -11.15 0.40
N GLY A 180 14.46 -9.87 0.43
CA GLY A 180 13.98 -8.84 -0.49
C GLY A 180 13.16 -7.73 0.17
N VAL A 181 12.83 -7.87 1.46
CA VAL A 181 12.42 -6.71 2.27
C VAL A 181 13.69 -5.94 2.66
N VAL A 182 13.79 -4.68 2.24
CA VAL A 182 14.99 -3.86 2.44
C VAL A 182 14.67 -2.71 3.37
N PHE A 183 15.50 -2.51 4.38
CA PHE A 183 15.48 -1.31 5.21
C PHE A 183 16.69 -0.45 4.85
N GLU A 184 16.52 0.87 4.81
CA GLU A 184 17.60 1.84 4.58
C GLU A 184 18.68 1.73 5.66
N SER A 185 18.27 1.38 6.89
CA SER A 185 19.20 1.15 7.99
C SER A 185 18.63 0.24 9.08
N LYS A 186 19.51 -0.21 9.98
CA LYS A 186 19.10 -0.95 11.19
C LYS A 186 18.21 -0.12 12.12
N MET A 187 18.29 1.21 12.05
CA MET A 187 17.43 2.10 12.82
C MET A 187 16.01 2.15 12.24
N GLU A 188 15.89 2.13 10.91
CA GLU A 188 14.58 2.00 10.26
C GLU A 188 13.93 0.64 10.56
N GLU A 189 14.70 -0.44 10.44
CA GLU A 189 14.26 -1.81 10.81
C GLU A 189 13.77 -1.86 12.26
N LEU A 190 14.49 -1.21 13.17
CA LEU A 190 14.12 -1.12 14.58
C LEU A 190 12.78 -0.38 14.80
N VAL A 191 12.57 0.73 14.09
CA VAL A 191 11.29 1.46 14.13
C VAL A 191 10.16 0.56 13.66
N PHE A 192 10.32 -0.12 12.53
CA PHE A 192 9.32 -1.04 12.01
C PHE A 192 8.92 -2.10 13.05
N LYS A 193 9.90 -2.77 13.66
CA LYS A 193 9.68 -3.78 14.72
C LYS A 193 8.90 -3.24 15.92
N ASN A 194 9.19 -2.01 16.34
CA ASN A 194 8.58 -1.41 17.54
C ASN A 194 7.31 -0.59 17.28
N GLN A 195 6.91 -0.37 16.03
CA GLN A 195 5.65 0.30 15.71
C GLN A 195 4.47 -0.42 16.39
N ASN A 196 3.59 0.35 17.03
CA ASN A 196 2.39 -0.14 17.75
C ASN A 196 2.67 -1.09 18.93
N LEU A 197 3.93 -1.31 19.33
CA LEU A 197 4.26 -2.13 20.49
C LEU A 197 3.85 -1.45 21.80
N PHE A 198 3.94 -0.12 21.84
CA PHE A 198 3.60 0.68 23.00
C PHE A 198 2.31 1.46 22.75
N ALA A 199 1.25 1.12 23.49
CA ALA A 199 -0.05 1.76 23.36
C ALA A 199 0.04 3.28 23.60
N GLY A 200 -0.47 4.08 22.65
CA GLY A 200 -0.48 5.55 22.77
C GLY A 200 0.86 6.22 22.50
N ILE A 201 1.90 5.48 22.12
CA ILE A 201 3.20 6.04 21.71
C ILE A 201 3.39 5.81 20.22
N SER A 202 3.60 6.90 19.47
CA SER A 202 3.97 6.81 18.05
C SER A 202 5.48 6.83 17.89
N ILE A 203 5.99 6.00 16.97
CA ILE A 203 7.43 5.89 16.69
C ILE A 203 7.64 6.14 15.20
N ARG A 204 8.56 7.06 14.88
CA ARG A 204 8.85 7.45 13.50
C ARG A 204 10.35 7.47 13.26
N TYR A 205 10.74 7.02 12.08
CA TYR A 205 12.09 7.14 11.56
C TYR A 205 12.18 8.41 10.71
N LYS A 206 13.30 9.12 10.84
CA LYS A 206 13.67 10.25 9.99
C LYS A 206 15.16 10.17 9.69
N GLN A 207 15.52 10.19 8.42
CA GLN A 207 16.89 10.43 7.98
C GLN A 207 17.03 11.91 7.58
N ASP A 208 18.11 12.57 7.99
CA ASP A 208 18.45 13.90 7.51
C ASP A 208 19.31 13.86 6.23
N LYS A 209 19.62 15.04 5.67
CA LYS A 209 20.41 15.14 4.42
C LYS A 209 21.83 14.58 4.56
N ASP A 210 22.35 14.54 5.78
CA ASP A 210 23.69 14.04 6.10
C ASP A 210 23.66 12.54 6.44
N ARG A 211 22.53 11.86 6.19
CA ARG A 211 22.26 10.46 6.52
C ARG A 211 22.36 10.14 8.01
N ASN A 212 22.08 11.12 8.87
CA ASN A 212 21.95 10.84 10.30
C ASN A 212 20.55 10.30 10.58
N ASP A 213 20.51 9.04 10.98
CA ASP A 213 19.31 8.35 11.37
C ASP A 213 18.82 8.86 12.73
N THR A 214 17.56 9.30 12.77
CA THR A 214 16.90 9.74 13.99
C THR A 214 15.59 8.99 14.19
N ILE A 215 15.46 8.32 15.33
CA ILE A 215 14.18 7.79 15.79
C ILE A 215 13.51 8.84 16.66
N ILE A 216 12.22 9.07 16.43
CA ILE A 216 11.40 10.00 17.18
C ILE A 216 10.26 9.19 17.81
N MET A 217 10.25 9.12 19.13
CA MET A 217 9.10 8.61 19.90
C MET A 217 8.26 9.80 20.39
N GLU A 218 6.95 9.70 20.26
CA GLU A 218 6.00 10.73 20.65
C GLU A 218 4.91 10.13 21.51
N TYR A 219 4.69 10.74 22.67
CA TYR A 219 3.64 10.41 23.62
C TYR A 219 2.78 11.64 23.86
N ILE A 220 1.46 11.44 23.87
CA ILE A 220 0.49 12.45 24.30
C ILE A 220 -0.10 11.92 25.61
N SER A 221 -0.03 12.74 26.67
CA SER A 221 -0.53 12.37 27.98
C SER A 221 -2.03 12.04 27.95
N LYS A 222 -2.48 11.26 28.92
CA LYS A 222 -3.87 10.76 28.96
C LYS A 222 -4.92 11.87 29.01
N ASP A 223 -4.60 12.97 29.70
CA ASP A 223 -5.44 14.16 29.77
C ASP A 223 -5.34 15.04 28.52
N LYS A 224 -4.49 14.65 27.55
CA LYS A 224 -4.17 15.38 26.33
C LYS A 224 -3.66 16.80 26.61
N ALA A 225 -3.09 17.06 27.78
CA ALA A 225 -2.56 18.38 28.11
C ALA A 225 -1.16 18.57 27.51
N THR A 226 -0.37 17.49 27.47
CA THR A 226 1.05 17.53 27.14
C THR A 226 1.43 16.56 26.04
N LYS A 227 2.49 16.94 25.34
CA LYS A 227 3.16 16.17 24.30
C LYS A 227 4.62 16.06 24.67
N THR A 228 5.12 14.83 24.74
CA THR A 228 6.51 14.52 25.04
C THR A 228 7.14 13.81 23.85
N LEU A 229 8.31 14.29 23.44
CA LEU A 229 9.11 13.76 22.33
C LEU A 229 10.46 13.28 22.85
N ALA A 230 10.86 12.08 22.44
CA ALA A 230 12.20 11.57 22.63
C ALA A 230 12.87 11.35 21.26
N TYR A 231 14.07 11.91 21.11
CA TYR A 231 14.87 11.82 19.90
C TYR A 231 16.09 10.94 20.17
N PHE A 232 16.28 9.92 19.35
CA PHE A 232 17.38 8.98 19.46
C PHE A 232 18.26 9.05 18.22
N GLN A 233 19.58 9.09 18.43
CA GLN A 233 20.59 8.95 17.37
C GLN A 233 21.57 7.85 17.82
N GLU A 234 22.13 7.09 16.88
CA GLU A 234 22.85 5.81 17.09
C GLU A 234 23.88 5.81 18.24
N ASN A 235 24.56 6.94 18.48
CA ASN A 235 25.65 7.07 19.46
C ASN A 235 25.42 8.18 20.51
N SER A 236 24.16 8.50 20.81
CA SER A 236 23.84 9.59 21.75
C SER A 236 22.83 9.19 22.81
N GLU A 237 22.90 9.85 23.96
CA GLU A 237 21.80 9.82 24.92
C GLU A 237 20.56 10.49 24.31
N PRO A 238 19.35 9.96 24.60
CA PRO A 238 18.14 10.47 24.00
C PRO A 238 17.89 11.89 24.47
N LYS A 239 17.54 12.77 23.53
CA LYS A 239 17.11 14.14 23.84
C LYS A 239 15.60 14.10 24.09
N ILE A 240 15.18 14.47 25.30
CA ILE A 240 13.76 14.49 25.67
C ILE A 240 13.27 15.94 25.71
N LYS A 241 12.12 16.19 25.09
CA LYS A 241 11.44 17.48 25.08
C LYS A 241 9.96 17.30 25.40
N GLU A 242 9.38 18.27 26.08
CA GLU A 242 7.97 18.30 26.45
C GLU A 242 7.38 19.68 26.20
N ALA A 243 6.11 19.71 25.78
CA ALA A 243 5.32 20.92 25.67
C ALA A 243 3.85 20.65 26.03
N SER A 244 3.09 21.70 26.35
CA SER A 244 1.65 21.66 26.11
C SER A 244 1.39 21.43 24.61
N LEU A 245 0.29 20.80 24.21
CA LEU A 245 0.07 20.34 22.80
C LEU A 245 0.49 21.33 21.69
N ASN A 246 0.28 22.64 21.90
CA ASN A 246 0.64 23.70 20.95
C ASN A 246 1.65 24.73 21.52
N GLY A 247 2.33 24.39 22.61
CA GLY A 247 3.28 25.27 23.30
C GLY A 247 4.73 25.08 22.85
N PRO A 248 5.64 25.95 23.32
CA PRO A 248 7.06 25.79 23.09
C PRO A 248 7.60 24.53 23.77
N MET A 249 8.52 23.84 23.09
CA MET A 249 9.19 22.64 23.61
C MET A 249 10.28 23.00 24.62
N THR A 250 10.21 22.41 25.81
CA THR A 250 11.20 22.53 26.87
C THR A 250 11.95 21.21 27.06
N ARG A 251 13.26 21.27 27.33
CA ARG A 251 14.05 20.06 27.61
C ARG A 251 13.60 19.41 28.92
N ARG A 252 13.60 18.07 28.95
CA ARG A 252 13.35 17.25 30.13
C ARG A 252 14.43 16.19 30.29
N THR A 253 14.51 15.64 31.49
CA THR A 253 15.22 14.42 31.83
C THR A 253 14.24 13.25 31.88
N ILE A 254 14.76 12.02 31.86
CA ILE A 254 13.93 10.81 31.84
C ILE A 254 13.11 10.62 33.13
N HIS A 255 13.55 11.22 34.25
CA HIS A 255 12.86 11.14 35.54
C HIS A 255 11.75 12.19 35.70
N GLU A 256 11.64 13.14 34.77
CA GLU A 256 10.66 14.24 34.81
C GLU A 256 9.43 14.00 33.93
N ILE A 257 9.36 12.85 33.25
CA ILE A 257 8.29 12.51 32.31
C ILE A 257 7.44 11.36 32.86
N GLU A 258 6.31 11.07 32.20
CA GLU A 258 5.46 9.96 32.60
C GLU A 258 6.23 8.62 32.63
N PRO A 259 6.14 7.85 33.73
CA PRO A 259 6.91 6.61 33.90
C PRO A 259 6.75 5.61 32.75
N TYR A 260 5.52 5.48 32.23
CA TYR A 260 5.24 4.62 31.07
C TYR A 260 6.06 5.00 29.83
N PHE A 261 6.21 6.30 29.55
CA PHE A 261 7.01 6.78 28.43
C PHE A 261 8.52 6.65 28.72
N ALA A 262 8.94 6.87 29.96
CA ALA A 262 10.32 6.65 30.39
C ALA A 262 10.77 5.20 30.19
N ASP A 263 9.94 4.22 30.55
CA ASP A 263 10.21 2.80 30.35
C ASP A 263 10.34 2.44 28.86
N ALA A 264 9.44 2.97 28.03
CA ALA A 264 9.49 2.79 26.58
C ALA A 264 10.77 3.39 25.96
N ILE A 265 11.20 4.57 26.44
CA ILE A 265 12.47 5.20 26.03
C ILE A 265 13.66 4.33 26.44
N ALA A 266 13.69 3.81 27.67
CA ALA A 266 14.77 2.98 28.16
C ALA A 266 14.89 1.68 27.34
N ASN A 267 13.75 1.06 26.99
CA ASN A 267 13.71 -0.12 26.14
C ASN A 267 14.27 0.17 24.73
N MET A 268 13.83 1.26 24.09
CA MET A 268 14.34 1.69 22.78
C MET A 268 15.85 1.96 22.83
N GLN A 269 16.33 2.66 23.87
CA GLN A 269 17.76 2.97 24.05
C GLN A 269 18.61 1.70 24.17
N LEU A 270 18.11 0.66 24.85
CA LEU A 270 18.80 -0.62 24.98
C LEU A 270 18.95 -1.31 23.61
N GLN A 271 17.90 -1.32 22.80
CA GLN A 271 17.92 -1.90 21.46
C GLN A 271 18.92 -1.15 20.54
N ILE A 272 18.91 0.19 20.56
CA ILE A 272 19.86 1.02 19.79
C ILE A 272 21.31 0.73 20.19
N ARG A 273 21.60 0.68 21.50
CA ARG A 273 22.96 0.35 21.99
C ARG A 273 23.41 -1.04 21.56
N THR A 274 22.48 -1.99 21.45
CA THR A 274 22.76 -3.35 20.98
C THR A 274 23.15 -3.35 19.50
N ILE A 275 22.43 -2.58 18.67
CA ILE A 275 22.76 -2.38 17.24
C ILE A 275 24.16 -1.77 17.10
N ALA A 276 24.45 -0.68 17.84
CA ALA A 276 25.74 0.00 17.78
C ALA A 276 26.90 -0.90 18.23
N LYS A 277 26.67 -1.77 19.22
CA LYS A 277 27.67 -2.75 19.67
C LYS A 277 27.98 -3.79 18.59
N ASN A 278 26.95 -4.33 17.93
CA ASN A 278 27.14 -5.36 16.89
C ASN A 278 27.88 -4.80 15.67
N LYS A 279 27.55 -3.57 15.25
CA LYS A 279 28.24 -2.89 14.13
C LYS A 279 29.75 -2.74 14.38
N LYS A 280 30.14 -2.40 15.62
CA LYS A 280 31.56 -2.31 15.99
C LYS A 280 32.30 -3.65 15.92
N ILE A 281 31.61 -4.77 16.13
CA ILE A 281 32.21 -6.11 16.02
C ILE A 281 32.45 -6.43 14.53
N ASP A 282 31.44 -6.19 13.69
CA ASP A 282 31.53 -6.41 12.24
C ASP A 282 32.65 -5.57 11.58
N ASP A 283 32.90 -4.36 12.09
CA ASP A 283 33.98 -3.48 11.62
C ASP A 283 35.39 -3.93 12.08
N ILE A 284 35.49 -4.74 13.14
CA ILE A 284 36.76 -5.30 13.65
C ILE A 284 37.13 -6.61 12.93
N GLU A 285 36.14 -7.34 12.44
CA GLU A 285 36.33 -8.64 11.77
C GLU A 285 36.58 -8.53 10.24
N ARG A 286 36.62 -7.31 9.69
CA ARG A 286 36.96 -6.99 8.30
C ARG A 286 38.37 -6.43 8.16
#